data_AF-A0A0S8GNC9-F1
#
_entry.id   AF-A0A0S8GNC9-F1
#
_cell.length_a   1.000
_cell.length_b   1.000
_cell.length_c   1.000
_cell.angle_alpha   90.00
_cell.angle_beta   90.00
_cell.angle_gamma   90.00
#
_symmetry.space_group_name_H-M   'P 1'
#
loop_
_entity.id
_entity.type
_entity.pdbx_description
1 polymer ?
#
loop_
_entity_poly.entity_id
_entity_poly.type
_entity_poly.pdbx_seq_one_letter_code
_entity_poly.pdbx_strand_id
1 'polypeptide(L)'
;MEETVKQFFSFFVPLFFVLFASVFVWFGLTSRLYKILATDHPQKYEAMGKPTLFWNNSPRSGWLLVKFIMTREYLALGNQRLVKLGNFMFGFFVVYGVLFSVLFVAVLWVIFYVRSHISP
;
A
#
# COMPACT_ATOMS: atom_id res chain seq x y z
N MET A 1 -32.87 -7.85 3.23
CA MET A 1 -32.18 -6.87 2.36
C MET A 1 -31.67 -5.68 3.16
N GLU A 2 -32.52 -4.97 3.90
CA GLU A 2 -32.12 -3.80 4.70
C GLU A 2 -31.02 -4.12 5.74
N GLU A 3 -31.14 -5.23 6.46
CA GLU A 3 -30.16 -5.65 7.46
C GLU A 3 -28.79 -5.97 6.84
N THR A 4 -28.77 -6.68 5.71
CA THR A 4 -27.56 -6.99 4.94
C THR A 4 -26.84 -5.72 4.48
N VAL A 5 -27.59 -4.73 4.00
CA VAL A 5 -27.06 -3.44 3.56
C VAL A 5 -26.46 -2.68 4.76
N LYS A 6 -27.18 -2.62 5.88
CA LYS A 6 -26.68 -2.01 7.12
C LYS A 6 -25.37 -2.66 7.58
N GLN A 7 -25.32 -3.99 7.63
CA GLN A 7 -24.13 -4.75 8.01
C GLN A 7 -22.94 -4.46 7.08
N PHE A 8 -23.17 -4.41 5.77
CA PHE A 8 -22.13 -4.05 4.81
C PHE A 8 -21.56 -2.66 5.10
N PHE A 9 -22.41 -1.63 5.27
CA PHE A 9 -21.93 -0.27 5.55
C PHE A 9 -21.21 -0.16 6.89
N SER A 10 -21.70 -0.84 7.94
CA SER A 10 -21.03 -0.88 9.25
C SER A 10 -19.62 -1.47 9.18
N PHE A 11 -19.37 -2.41 8.27
CA PHE A 11 -18.04 -2.98 8.03
C PHE A 11 -17.19 -2.13 7.06
N PHE A 12 -17.80 -1.71 5.94
CA PHE A 12 -17.14 -1.01 4.85
C PHE A 12 -16.58 0.34 5.28
N VAL A 13 -17.38 1.16 5.98
CA VAL A 13 -17.01 2.55 6.28
C VAL A 13 -15.75 2.64 7.16
N PRO A 14 -15.65 1.93 8.30
CA PRO A 14 -14.42 1.96 9.09
C PRO A 14 -13.20 1.43 8.32
N LEU A 15 -13.35 0.32 7.60
CA LEU A 15 -12.26 -0.29 6.84
C LEU A 15 -11.77 0.64 5.71
N PHE A 16 -12.68 1.32 5.03
CA PHE A 16 -12.36 2.34 4.03
C PHE A 16 -11.51 3.46 4.64
N PHE A 17 -11.90 4.02 5.79
CA PHE A 17 -11.14 5.09 6.43
C PHE A 17 -9.76 4.62 6.93
N VAL A 18 -9.65 3.38 7.42
CA VAL A 18 -8.34 2.79 7.79
C VAL A 18 -7.43 2.67 6.57
N LEU A 19 -7.94 2.15 5.45
CA LEU A 19 -7.19 2.02 4.20
C LEU A 19 -6.85 3.39 3.59
N PHE A 20 -7.77 4.34 3.65
CA PHE A 20 -7.55 5.72 3.20
C PHE A 20 -6.45 6.41 4.01
N ALA A 21 -6.52 6.35 5.34
CA ALA A 21 -5.49 6.91 6.22
C ALA A 21 -4.11 6.27 5.98
N SER A 22 -4.09 4.97 5.68
CA SER A 22 -2.86 4.21 5.38
C SER A 22 -2.10 4.74 4.16
N VAL A 23 -2.78 5.40 3.21
CA VAL A 23 -2.13 6.04 2.06
C VAL A 23 -1.21 7.18 2.51
N PHE A 24 -1.63 8.02 3.45
CA PHE A 24 -0.79 9.09 3.99
C PHE A 24 0.42 8.55 4.76
N VAL A 25 0.21 7.48 5.53
CA VAL A 25 1.30 6.76 6.21
C VAL A 25 2.31 6.24 5.18
N TRP A 26 1.84 5.62 4.10
CA TRP A 26 2.69 5.13 3.01
C TRP A 26 3.52 6.26 2.37
N PHE A 27 2.91 7.40 2.09
CA PHE A 27 3.64 8.59 1.59
C PHE A 27 4.71 9.07 2.57
N GLY A 28 4.44 9.07 3.87
CA GLY A 28 5.44 9.39 4.90
C GLY A 28 6.61 8.41 4.93
N LEU A 29 6.32 7.11 4.82
CA LEU A 29 7.35 6.06 4.81
C LEU A 29 8.23 6.12 3.56
N THR A 30 7.62 6.30 2.39
CA THR A 30 8.35 6.42 1.11
C THR A 30 9.22 7.67 1.07
N SER A 31 8.71 8.81 1.58
CA SER A 31 9.50 10.03 1.79
C SER A 31 10.76 9.74 2.60
N ARG A 32 10.60 9.04 3.73
CA ARG A 32 11.71 8.71 4.62
C ARG A 32 12.69 7.75 3.97
N LEU A 33 12.19 6.74 3.26
CA LEU A 33 12.99 5.77 2.54
C LEU A 33 13.88 6.44 1.50
N TYR A 34 13.29 7.29 0.65
CA TYR A 34 14.01 8.00 -0.39
C TYR A 34 15.04 8.99 0.16
N LYS A 35 14.75 9.65 1.29
CA LYS A 35 15.76 10.49 1.98
C LYS A 35 16.98 9.66 2.42
N ILE A 36 16.76 8.51 3.06
CA ILE A 36 17.87 7.63 3.47
C ILE A 36 18.65 7.14 2.25
N LEU A 37 17.97 6.72 1.19
CA LEU A 37 18.63 6.24 -0.02
C LEU A 37 19.39 7.36 -0.73
N ALA A 38 18.87 8.59 -0.77
CA ALA A 38 19.57 9.72 -1.36
C ALA A 38 20.85 10.08 -0.60
N THR A 39 20.85 9.98 0.73
CA THR A 39 22.01 10.31 1.57
C THR A 39 23.02 9.18 1.65
N ASP A 40 22.56 7.95 1.93
CA ASP A 40 23.44 6.83 2.30
C ASP A 40 23.73 5.88 1.12
N HIS A 41 22.85 5.86 0.11
CA HIS A 41 22.95 4.93 -1.04
C HIS A 41 22.59 5.63 -2.37
N PRO A 42 23.27 6.75 -2.72
CA PRO A 42 22.85 7.62 -3.82
C PRO A 42 22.69 6.87 -5.14
N GLN A 43 23.61 5.96 -5.48
CA GLN A 43 23.52 5.11 -6.69
C GLN A 43 22.20 4.33 -6.77
N LYS A 44 21.71 3.80 -5.64
CA LYS A 44 20.42 3.09 -5.58
C LYS A 44 19.26 4.06 -5.75
N TYR A 45 19.33 5.24 -5.14
CA TYR A 45 18.34 6.29 -5.32
C TYR A 45 18.25 6.77 -6.78
N GLU A 46 19.38 6.90 -7.47
CA GLU A 46 19.41 7.19 -8.90
C GLU A 46 18.79 6.08 -9.74
N ALA A 47 19.12 4.81 -9.45
CA ALA A 47 18.57 3.65 -10.14
C ALA A 47 17.04 3.51 -9.98
N MET A 48 16.47 4.05 -8.91
CA MET A 48 15.02 4.16 -8.71
C MET A 48 14.38 5.34 -9.47
N GLY A 49 15.18 6.13 -10.19
CA GLY A 49 14.74 7.27 -10.99
C GLY A 49 14.72 8.59 -10.22
N LYS A 50 15.40 8.71 -9.07
CA LYS A 50 15.36 9.89 -8.18
C LYS A 50 13.92 10.33 -7.86
N PRO A 51 13.07 9.41 -7.36
CA PRO A 51 11.66 9.71 -7.13
C PRO A 51 11.50 10.81 -6.08
N THR A 52 10.65 11.78 -6.38
CA THR A 52 10.16 12.80 -5.42
C THR A 52 8.66 12.60 -5.23
N LEU A 53 8.15 12.96 -4.04
CA LEU A 53 6.79 12.62 -3.62
C LEU A 53 5.68 13.17 -4.51
N PHE A 54 5.93 14.26 -5.24
CA PHE A 54 4.92 14.94 -6.06
C PHE A 54 5.33 15.16 -7.51
N TRP A 55 6.63 15.20 -7.82
CA TRP A 55 7.11 15.65 -9.13
C TRP A 55 7.61 14.52 -10.03
N ASN A 56 7.88 13.33 -9.48
CA ASN A 56 8.40 12.19 -10.25
C ASN A 56 7.76 10.84 -9.86
N ASN A 57 6.45 10.86 -9.57
CA ASN A 57 5.62 9.65 -9.42
C ASN A 57 5.15 9.16 -10.79
N SER A 58 6.04 8.51 -11.53
CA SER A 58 5.63 7.69 -12.66
C SER A 58 5.15 6.32 -12.15
N PRO A 59 4.24 5.62 -12.86
CA PRO A 59 3.93 4.22 -12.56
C PRO A 59 5.18 3.34 -12.47
N ARG A 60 6.22 3.69 -13.25
CA ARG A 60 7.54 3.04 -13.22
C ARG A 60 8.25 3.22 -11.87
N SER A 61 8.30 4.43 -11.30
CA SER A 61 8.95 4.65 -10.00
C SER A 61 8.16 3.99 -8.86
N GLY A 62 6.83 3.97 -8.94
CA GLY A 62 5.97 3.19 -8.05
C GLY A 62 6.26 1.68 -8.10
N TRP A 63 6.38 1.11 -9.30
CA TRP A 63 6.73 -0.29 -9.49
C TRP A 63 8.12 -0.63 -8.92
N LEU A 64 9.12 0.21 -9.17
CA LEU A 64 10.48 0.00 -8.65
C LEU A 64 10.51 0.00 -7.12
N LEU A 65 9.74 0.86 -6.47
CA LEU A 65 9.59 0.87 -5.02
C LEU A 65 8.94 -0.43 -4.51
N VAL A 66 7.81 -0.84 -5.09
CA VAL A 66 7.14 -2.08 -4.70
C VAL A 66 8.08 -3.27 -4.88
N LYS A 67 8.76 -3.36 -6.03
CA LYS A 67 9.78 -4.37 -6.27
C LYS A 67 10.84 -4.34 -5.18
N PHE A 68 11.48 -3.20 -4.93
CA PHE A 68 12.54 -3.04 -3.94
C PHE A 68 12.13 -3.49 -2.52
N ILE A 69 10.88 -3.21 -2.12
CA ILE A 69 10.34 -3.64 -0.83
C ILE A 69 10.05 -5.14 -0.82
N MET A 70 9.38 -5.66 -1.85
CA MET A 70 8.97 -7.07 -1.94
C MET A 70 10.15 -8.03 -2.09
N THR A 71 11.18 -7.65 -2.87
CA THR A 71 12.43 -8.42 -3.02
C THR A 71 13.39 -8.23 -1.84
N ARG A 72 13.04 -7.33 -0.91
CA ARG A 72 13.84 -6.99 0.28
C ARG A 72 15.27 -6.57 -0.07
N GLU A 73 15.44 -5.89 -1.21
CA GLU A 73 16.74 -5.42 -1.70
C GLU A 73 17.48 -4.51 -0.71
N TYR A 74 16.75 -3.85 0.20
CA TYR A 74 17.33 -3.05 1.29
C TYR A 74 18.23 -3.84 2.25
N LEU A 75 18.07 -5.17 2.35
CA LEU A 75 18.90 -6.02 3.23
C LEU A 75 20.36 -6.07 2.75
N ALA A 76 20.57 -6.04 1.44
CA ALA A 76 21.91 -6.12 0.85
C ALA A 76 22.71 -4.81 0.98
N LEU A 77 22.06 -3.70 1.36
CA LEU A 77 22.70 -2.38 1.45
C LEU A 77 23.44 -2.14 2.78
N GLY A 78 23.36 -3.07 3.74
CA GLY A 78 24.15 -3.02 4.98
C GLY A 78 23.75 -1.92 5.98
N ASN A 79 22.71 -1.12 5.71
CA ASN A 79 22.30 -0.01 6.54
C ASN A 79 21.17 -0.41 7.51
N GLN A 80 21.47 -0.48 8.81
CA GLN A 80 20.52 -0.92 9.84
C GLN A 80 19.25 -0.05 9.95
N ARG A 81 19.36 1.27 9.71
CA ARG A 81 18.19 2.16 9.71
C ARG A 81 17.27 1.84 8.54
N LEU A 82 17.87 1.59 7.37
CA LEU A 82 17.16 1.21 6.16
C LEU A 82 16.50 -0.17 6.30
N VAL A 83 17.17 -1.14 6.92
CA VAL A 83 16.60 -2.47 7.18
C VAL A 83 15.37 -2.41 8.08
N LYS A 84 15.44 -1.65 9.19
CA LYS A 84 14.29 -1.47 10.09
C LYS A 84 13.10 -0.84 9.37
N LEU A 85 13.35 0.23 8.61
CA LEU A 85 12.31 0.90 7.83
C LEU A 85 11.74 -0.02 6.74
N GLY A 86 12.59 -0.71 5.99
CA GLY A 86 12.20 -1.61 4.91
C GLY A 86 11.36 -2.79 5.41
N ASN A 87 11.73 -3.41 6.53
CA ASN A 87 10.95 -4.47 7.16
C ASN A 87 9.57 -3.96 7.61
N PHE A 88 9.51 -2.77 8.21
CA PHE A 88 8.23 -2.15 8.58
C PHE A 88 7.36 -1.87 7.35
N MET A 89 7.94 -1.27 6.30
CA MET A 89 7.24 -0.99 5.04
C MET A 89 6.74 -2.27 4.36
N PHE A 90 7.53 -3.35 4.38
CA PHE A 90 7.11 -4.66 3.86
C PHE A 90 5.91 -5.20 4.63
N GLY A 91 5.99 -5.26 5.97
CA GLY A 91 4.88 -5.72 6.81
C GLY A 91 3.63 -4.85 6.62
N PHE A 92 3.80 -3.53 6.59
CA PHE A 92 2.72 -2.58 6.32
C PHE A 92 2.05 -2.84 4.97
N PHE A 93 2.84 -3.05 3.91
CA PHE A 93 2.31 -3.32 2.56
C PHE A 93 1.55 -4.64 2.49
N VAL A 94 2.04 -5.70 3.17
CA VAL A 94 1.35 -6.99 3.26
C VAL A 94 0.02 -6.84 4.01
N VAL A 95 0.01 -6.17 5.17
CA VAL A 95 -1.22 -5.94 5.96
C VAL A 95 -2.23 -5.11 5.15
N TYR A 96 -1.77 -4.04 4.50
CA TYR A 96 -2.61 -3.24 3.62
C TYR A 96 -3.22 -4.09 2.50
N GLY A 97 -2.41 -4.92 1.85
CA GLY A 97 -2.86 -5.82 0.79
C GLY A 97 -3.95 -6.79 1.27
N VAL A 98 -3.78 -7.40 2.44
CA VAL A 98 -4.79 -8.30 3.03
C VAL A 98 -6.08 -7.54 3.32
N LEU A 99 -6.01 -6.39 3.99
CA LEU A 99 -7.19 -5.57 4.30
C LEU A 99 -7.92 -5.12 3.02
N PHE A 100 -7.17 -4.73 2.00
CA PHE A 100 -7.71 -4.37 0.70
C PHE A 100 -8.39 -5.57 0.01
N SER A 101 -7.79 -6.77 0.04
CA SER A 101 -8.41 -7.98 -0.50
C SER A 101 -9.72 -8.35 0.22
N VAL A 102 -9.77 -8.20 1.54
CA VAL A 102 -11.01 -8.41 2.32
C VAL A 102 -12.10 -7.43 1.87
N LEU A 103 -11.76 -6.14 1.75
CA LEU A 103 -12.69 -5.12 1.24
C LEU A 103 -13.19 -5.46 -0.17
N PHE A 104 -12.28 -5.86 -1.05
CA PHE A 104 -12.59 -6.23 -2.44
C PHE A 104 -13.56 -7.41 -2.52
N VAL A 105 -13.31 -8.48 -1.75
CA VAL A 105 -14.22 -9.64 -1.67
C VAL A 105 -15.58 -9.24 -1.11
N ALA A 106 -15.63 -8.39 -0.08
CA ALA A 106 -16.90 -7.91 0.48
C ALA A 106 -17.72 -7.11 -0.56
N VAL A 107 -17.08 -6.25 -1.34
CA VAL A 107 -17.72 -5.50 -2.42
C VAL A 107 -18.24 -6.42 -3.52
N LEU A 108 -17.42 -7.38 -3.98
CA LEU A 108 -17.85 -8.36 -4.98
C LEU A 108 -19.05 -9.17 -4.49
N TRP A 109 -18.99 -9.64 -3.25
CA TRP A 109 -20.09 -10.38 -2.63
C TRP A 109 -21.40 -9.58 -2.63
N VAL A 110 -21.37 -8.30 -2.25
CA VAL A 110 -22.57 -7.43 -2.31
C VAL A 110 -23.08 -7.28 -3.73
N ILE A 111 -22.19 -7.05 -4.71
CA ILE A 111 -22.59 -6.92 -6.12
C ILE A 111 -23.32 -8.18 -6.59
N PHE A 112 -22.78 -9.37 -6.31
CA PHE A 112 -23.41 -10.64 -6.68
C PHE A 112 -24.71 -10.90 -5.93
N TYR A 113 -24.76 -10.59 -4.63
CA TYR A 113 -25.96 -10.73 -3.82
C TYR A 113 -27.10 -9.83 -4.32
N VAL A 114 -26.80 -8.56 -4.61
CA VAL A 114 -27.78 -7.62 -5.16
C VAL A 114 -28.26 -8.09 -6.52
N ARG A 115 -27.35 -8.53 -7.40
CA ARG A 115 -27.70 -9.08 -8.71
C ARG A 115 -28.66 -10.26 -8.62
N SER A 116 -28.44 -11.21 -7.71
CA SER A 116 -29.28 -12.40 -7.59
C SER A 116 -30.67 -12.14 -7.02
N HIS A 117 -30.90 -10.99 -6.37
CA HIS A 117 -32.18 -10.66 -5.74
C HIS A 117 -32.95 -9.52 -6.44
N ILE A 118 -32.35 -8.85 -7.42
CA ILE A 118 -32.99 -7.82 -8.26
C ILE A 118 -33.31 -8.34 -9.67
N SER A 119 -32.76 -9.50 -10.07
CA SER A 119 -33.15 -10.15 -11.32
C SER A 119 -34.53 -10.82 -11.14
N PRO A 120 -35.54 -10.49 -11.97
CA PRO A 120 -36.88 -11.08 -11.87
C PRO A 120 -36.90 -12.58 -12.19
#